data_AF-A0AAW1X117-F1
#
_entry.id   AF-A0AAW1X117-F1
#
_cell.length_a   1.000
_cell.length_b   1.000
_cell.length_c   1.000
_cell.angle_alpha   90.00
_cell.angle_beta   90.00
_cell.angle_gamma   90.00
#
_symmetry.space_group_name_H-M   'P 1'
#
loop_
_entity.id
_entity.type
_entity.pdbx_description
1 polymer ?
#
loop_
_entity_poly.entity_id
_entity_poly.type
_entity_poly.pdbx_seq_one_letter_code
_entity_poly.pdbx_strand_id
1 'polypeptide(L)'
;MLDFNNFIRDTNLCDPALQNAEFTWFNNREIVIWCRLDRFLFSTGWEDVFSDARQLALTRVTSDHCPVLLDTNIVKWGPAPFRFENMWLEHPSFKENFKIWWEEEIFQGWEGF
;
A
#
# COMPACT_ATOMS: atom_id res chain seq x y z
N MET A 1 -6.43 24.98 0.72
CA MET A 1 -7.02 23.84 1.48
C MET A 1 -8.44 24.11 1.97
N LEU A 2 -8.81 25.35 2.35
CA LEU A 2 -10.17 25.64 2.84
C LEU A 2 -11.28 25.23 1.84
N ASP A 3 -11.14 25.60 0.56
CA ASP A 3 -12.13 25.25 -0.46
C ASP A 3 -12.25 23.75 -0.68
N PHE A 4 -11.14 23.01 -0.60
CA PHE A 4 -11.14 21.56 -0.69
C PHE A 4 -11.81 20.91 0.52
N ASN A 5 -11.56 21.42 1.72
CA ASN A 5 -12.23 20.94 2.94
C ASN A 5 -13.74 21.25 2.91
N ASN A 6 -14.12 22.41 2.36
CA ASN A 6 -15.52 22.75 2.13
C ASN A 6 -16.15 21.77 1.13
N PHE A 7 -15.48 21.49 0.00
CA PHE A 7 -15.94 20.49 -0.96
C PHE A 7 -16.18 19.12 -0.32
N ILE A 8 -15.23 18.61 0.49
CA ILE A 8 -15.38 17.32 1.20
C ILE A 8 -16.62 17.34 2.09
N ARG A 9 -16.79 18.41 2.88
CA ARG A 9 -17.94 18.57 3.77
C ARG A 9 -19.26 18.68 2.99
N ASP A 10 -19.30 19.50 1.95
CA ASP A 10 -20.51 19.81 1.19
C ASP A 10 -20.98 18.60 0.36
N THR A 11 -20.06 17.68 0.03
CA THR A 11 -20.35 16.41 -0.66
C THR A 11 -20.55 15.22 0.29
N ASN A 12 -20.44 15.43 1.61
CA ASN A 12 -20.48 14.37 2.63
C ASN A 12 -19.53 13.20 2.34
N LEU A 13 -18.33 13.50 1.84
CA LEU A 13 -17.27 12.51 1.68
C LEU A 13 -16.52 12.33 3.00
N CYS A 14 -16.15 11.09 3.30
CA CYS A 14 -15.27 10.74 4.41
C CYS A 14 -13.81 10.90 3.98
N ASP A 15 -13.02 11.60 4.80
CA ASP A 15 -11.55 11.70 4.69
C ASP A 15 -10.92 10.92 5.84
N PRO A 16 -10.70 9.59 5.69
CA PRO A 16 -10.11 8.78 6.75
C PRO A 16 -8.64 9.19 6.98
N ALA A 17 -8.19 9.05 8.22
CA ALA A 17 -6.77 9.25 8.54
C ALA A 17 -5.89 8.19 7.86
N LEU A 18 -4.66 8.60 7.55
CA LEU A 18 -3.60 7.71 7.14
C LEU A 18 -3.03 7.04 8.41
N GLN A 19 -3.14 5.71 8.54
CA GLN A 19 -2.96 5.08 9.86
C GLN A 19 -1.50 4.89 10.28
N ASN A 20 -0.57 4.79 9.32
CA ASN A 20 0.85 4.50 9.58
C ASN A 20 1.77 5.66 9.18
N ALA A 21 1.22 6.82 8.79
CA ALA A 21 1.96 8.02 8.42
C ALA A 21 1.04 9.24 8.48
N GLU A 22 1.60 10.44 8.57
CA GLU A 22 0.81 11.69 8.54
C GLU A 22 0.91 12.42 7.19
N PHE A 23 1.93 12.10 6.39
CA PHE A 23 2.28 12.80 5.16
C PHE A 23 2.49 11.83 4.01
N THR A 24 2.17 12.30 2.81
CA THR A 24 2.35 11.52 1.58
C THR A 24 3.32 12.18 0.61
N TRP A 25 3.71 13.43 0.85
CA TRP A 25 4.61 14.18 -0.03
C TRP A 25 5.69 14.90 0.76
N PHE A 26 6.87 14.97 0.16
CA PHE A 26 8.07 15.55 0.74
C PHE A 26 8.79 16.43 -0.28
N ASN A 27 9.20 17.63 0.09
CA ASN A 27 9.88 18.54 -0.84
C ASN A 27 11.34 18.16 -1.17
N ASN A 28 11.91 17.17 -0.49
CA ASN A 28 13.31 16.73 -0.62
C ASN A 28 14.37 17.86 -0.52
N ARG A 29 14.15 18.85 0.35
CA ARG A 29 15.12 19.94 0.63
C ARG A 29 15.75 19.79 2.01
N GLU A 30 16.83 20.52 2.28
CA GLU A 30 17.49 20.56 3.61
C GLU A 30 16.53 20.99 4.72
N ILE A 31 15.72 22.01 4.47
CA ILE A 31 14.58 22.38 5.31
C ILE A 31 13.37 21.62 4.78
N VAL A 32 13.08 20.49 5.43
CA VAL A 32 12.07 19.57 4.94
C VAL A 32 10.67 20.10 5.22
N ILE A 33 9.82 20.10 4.18
CA ILE A 33 8.39 20.39 4.29
C ILE A 33 7.64 19.12 3.93
N TRP A 34 6.69 18.74 4.78
CA TRP A 34 5.86 17.54 4.60
C TRP A 34 4.41 17.94 4.43
N CYS A 35 3.73 17.34 3.45
CA CYS A 35 2.31 17.58 3.18
C CYS A 35 1.58 16.25 2.94
N ARG A 36 0.30 16.19 3.31
CA ARG A 36 -0.61 15.10 2.89
C ARG A 36 -1.34 15.56 1.64
N LEU A 37 -0.81 15.22 0.46
CA LEU A 37 -1.40 15.61 -0.82
C LEU A 37 -2.27 14.49 -1.42
N ASP A 38 -1.99 13.25 -1.05
CA ASP A 38 -2.63 12.06 -1.59
C ASP A 38 -3.52 11.45 -0.53
N ARG A 39 -4.78 11.18 -0.88
CA ARG A 39 -5.76 10.56 0.03
C ARG A 39 -6.92 9.97 -0.77
N PHE A 40 -7.47 8.86 -0.29
CA PHE A 40 -8.77 8.37 -0.74
C PHE A 40 -9.87 9.09 0.02
N LEU A 41 -10.92 9.49 -0.70
CA LEU A 41 -12.17 9.99 -0.17
C LEU A 41 -13.28 9.04 -0.64
N PHE A 42 -14.23 8.74 0.23
CA PHE A 42 -15.34 7.84 -0.12
C PHE A 42 -16.64 8.30 0.51
N SER A 43 -17.77 7.89 -0.08
CA SER A 43 -19.09 8.19 0.47
C SER A 43 -19.38 7.32 1.70
N THR A 44 -20.31 7.77 2.53
CA THR A 44 -20.81 6.99 3.68
C THR A 44 -21.36 5.63 3.26
N GLY A 45 -22.10 5.55 2.15
CA GLY A 45 -22.61 4.26 1.65
C GLY A 45 -21.52 3.29 1.17
N TRP A 46 -20.33 3.80 0.79
CA TRP A 46 -19.18 2.93 0.52
C TRP A 46 -18.52 2.46 1.82
N GLU A 47 -18.39 3.35 2.80
CA GLU A 47 -17.89 3.03 4.14
C GLU A 47 -18.74 1.96 4.82
N ASP A 48 -20.07 2.00 4.66
CA ASP A 48 -20.98 0.98 5.20
C ASP A 48 -20.69 -0.43 4.64
N VAL A 49 -20.23 -0.53 3.38
CA VAL A 49 -19.86 -1.80 2.74
C VAL A 49 -18.46 -2.25 3.17
N PHE A 50 -17.55 -1.32 3.41
CA PHE A 50 -16.16 -1.56 3.77
C PHE A 50 -15.81 -0.91 5.11
N SER A 51 -16.54 -1.29 6.17
CA SER A 51 -16.48 -0.63 7.48
C SER A 51 -15.11 -0.69 8.15
N ASP A 52 -14.29 -1.69 7.79
CA ASP A 52 -12.92 -1.87 8.29
C ASP A 52 -11.87 -1.31 7.33
N ALA A 53 -12.25 -0.52 6.33
CA ALA A 53 -11.30 0.04 5.37
C ALA A 53 -10.27 0.94 6.05
N ARG A 54 -9.00 0.82 5.63
CA ARG A 54 -7.87 1.55 6.19
C ARG A 54 -7.06 2.17 5.09
N GLN A 55 -6.59 3.39 5.33
CA GLN A 55 -5.66 4.07 4.44
C GLN A 55 -4.26 3.97 5.00
N LEU A 56 -3.31 3.46 4.22
CA LEU A 56 -1.92 3.24 4.60
C LEU A 56 -0.97 3.91 3.59
N ALA A 57 0.15 4.44 4.07
CA ALA A 57 1.27 4.81 3.22
C ALA A 57 2.16 3.58 2.98
N LEU A 58 2.50 3.33 1.72
CA LEU A 58 3.49 2.33 1.34
C LEU A 58 4.89 2.95 1.32
N THR A 59 5.89 2.07 1.40
CA THR A 59 7.29 2.47 1.34
C THR A 59 7.58 3.23 0.05
N ARG A 60 8.10 4.44 0.21
CA ARG A 60 8.61 5.28 -0.87
C ARG A 60 10.01 4.84 -1.25
N VAL A 61 10.23 4.53 -2.52
CA VAL A 61 11.55 4.09 -3.02
C VAL A 61 12.27 5.23 -3.76
N THR A 62 11.64 5.85 -4.74
CA THR A 62 12.28 6.84 -5.62
C THR A 62 11.51 8.13 -5.85
N SER A 63 10.22 8.18 -5.51
CA SER A 63 9.39 9.38 -5.67
C SER A 63 9.52 10.31 -4.46
N ASP A 64 9.17 11.58 -4.63
CA ASP A 64 8.87 12.51 -3.55
C ASP A 64 7.49 12.24 -2.90
N HIS A 65 6.66 11.39 -3.51
CA HIS A 65 5.41 10.87 -2.97
C HIS A 65 5.55 9.45 -2.38
N CYS A 66 4.82 9.20 -1.29
CA CYS A 66 4.53 7.86 -0.78
C CYS A 66 3.26 7.33 -1.46
N PRO A 67 3.28 6.14 -2.08
CA PRO A 67 2.06 5.52 -2.57
C PRO A 67 1.07 5.29 -1.43
N VAL A 68 -0.22 5.50 -1.69
CA VAL A 68 -1.29 5.28 -0.70
C VAL A 68 -2.07 4.02 -1.05
N LEU A 69 -2.20 3.12 -0.08
CA LEU A 69 -3.01 1.91 -0.17
C LEU A 69 -4.34 2.14 0.56
N LEU A 70 -5.44 1.78 -0.10
CA LEU A 70 -6.74 1.59 0.54
C LEU A 70 -6.94 0.09 0.75
N ASP A 71 -6.75 -0.38 1.99
CA ASP A 71 -6.97 -1.77 2.37
C ASP A 71 -8.41 -1.94 2.81
N THR A 72 -9.18 -2.73 2.07
CA THR A 72 -10.58 -3.06 2.33
C THR A 72 -10.77 -4.49 2.82
N ASN A 73 -9.67 -5.22 3.10
CA ASN A 73 -9.75 -6.64 3.39
C ASN A 73 -10.37 -6.90 4.77
N ILE A 74 -11.64 -7.25 4.75
CA ILE A 74 -12.39 -7.80 5.87
C ILE A 74 -11.86 -9.23 6.10
N VAL A 75 -10.83 -9.33 6.95
CA VAL A 75 -10.29 -10.60 7.48
C VAL A 75 -9.56 -11.48 6.45
N LYS A 76 -8.23 -11.54 6.57
CA LYS A 76 -7.39 -12.56 5.91
C LYS A 76 -7.48 -13.88 6.68
N TRP A 77 -8.54 -14.66 6.48
CA TRP A 77 -8.51 -16.05 6.95
C TRP A 77 -7.63 -16.88 6.01
N GLY A 78 -6.56 -17.46 6.58
CA GLY A 78 -5.64 -18.35 5.89
C GLY A 78 -4.38 -17.66 5.32
N PRO A 79 -3.32 -18.44 5.03
CA PRO A 79 -2.13 -17.92 4.38
C PRO A 79 -2.50 -17.32 3.02
N ALA A 80 -1.87 -16.19 2.68
CA ALA A 80 -2.04 -15.60 1.36
C ALA A 80 -1.68 -16.65 0.30
N PRO A 81 -2.44 -16.78 -0.80
CA PRO A 81 -2.08 -17.71 -1.86
C PRO A 81 -0.70 -17.31 -2.38
N PHE A 82 0.16 -18.31 -2.60
CA PHE A 82 1.42 -18.10 -3.28
C PHE A 82 1.13 -17.51 -4.67
N ARG A 83 1.67 -16.32 -4.93
CA ARG A 83 1.58 -15.63 -6.22
C ARG A 83 2.98 -15.45 -6.76
N PHE A 84 3.10 -15.67 -8.06
CA PHE A 84 4.34 -15.56 -8.79
C PHE A 84 4.06 -14.96 -10.16
N GLU A 85 4.92 -14.06 -10.62
CA GLU A 85 4.77 -13.42 -11.93
C GLU A 85 5.24 -14.36 -13.03
N ASN A 86 4.31 -14.83 -13.88
CA ASN A 86 4.60 -15.81 -14.92
C ASN A 86 5.70 -15.36 -15.90
N MET A 87 5.91 -14.06 -16.07
CA MET A 87 6.96 -13.51 -16.93
C MET A 87 8.36 -14.01 -16.56
N TRP A 88 8.60 -14.36 -15.30
CA TRP A 88 9.88 -14.89 -14.86
C TRP A 88 10.17 -16.26 -15.46
N LEU A 89 9.15 -17.08 -15.76
CA LEU A 89 9.34 -18.37 -16.45
C LEU A 89 9.86 -18.20 -17.89
N GLU A 90 9.65 -17.03 -18.47
CA GLU A 90 10.11 -16.69 -19.83
C GLU A 90 11.55 -16.19 -19.84
N HIS A 91 12.12 -15.80 -18.68
CA HIS A 91 13.49 -15.33 -18.61
C HIS A 91 14.47 -16.51 -18.78
N PRO A 92 15.41 -16.46 -19.75
CA PRO A 92 16.21 -17.61 -20.16
C PRO A 92 16.98 -18.30 -19.02
N SER A 93 17.49 -17.52 -18.06
CA SER A 93 18.26 -18.04 -16.93
C SER A 93 17.43 -18.32 -15.67
N PHE A 94 16.12 -18.04 -15.65
CA PHE A 94 15.35 -18.10 -14.41
C PHE A 94 15.31 -19.50 -13.83
N LYS A 95 15.07 -20.54 -14.65
CA LYS A 95 14.99 -21.93 -14.16
C LYS A 95 16.31 -22.42 -13.56
N GLU A 96 17.43 -22.06 -14.16
CA GLU A 96 18.76 -22.43 -13.66
C GLU A 96 19.07 -21.68 -12.36
N ASN A 97 18.86 -20.37 -12.35
CA ASN A 97 19.09 -19.53 -11.18
C ASN A 97 18.18 -19.90 -10.01
N PHE A 98 16.90 -20.20 -10.27
CA PHE A 98 15.94 -20.59 -9.24
C PHE A 98 16.39 -21.84 -8.50
N LYS A 99 16.93 -22.83 -9.22
CA LYS A 99 17.49 -24.04 -8.60
C LYS A 99 18.63 -23.70 -7.64
N ILE A 100 19.57 -22.86 -8.08
CA ILE A 100 20.71 -22.42 -7.27
C ILE A 100 20.21 -21.70 -6.01
N TRP A 101 19.34 -20.70 -6.17
CA TRP A 101 18.79 -19.93 -5.05
C TRP A 101 18.04 -20.82 -4.05
N TRP A 102 17.26 -21.78 -4.55
CA TRP A 102 16.49 -22.68 -3.70
C TRP A 102 17.37 -23.64 -2.89
N GLU A 103 18.52 -24.04 -3.44
CA GLU A 103 19.48 -24.93 -2.77
C GLU A 103 20.43 -24.19 -1.81
N GLU A 104 20.68 -22.90 -2.05
CA GLU A 104 21.57 -22.06 -1.22
C GLU A 104 20.85 -21.40 -0.02
N GLU A 105 19.53 -21.30 -0.05
CA GLU A 105 18.72 -20.73 1.03
C GLU A 105 18.53 -21.72 2.19
N ILE A 106 19.12 -21.41 3.35
CA ILE A 106 18.79 -22.08 4.61
C ILE A 106 17.68 -21.28 5.29
N PHE A 107 16.43 -21.72 5.13
CA PHE A 107 15.30 -21.09 5.82
C PHE A 107 15.17 -21.62 7.25
N GLN A 108 15.17 -20.71 8.23
CA GLN A 108 14.72 -21.03 9.59
C GLN A 108 13.28 -20.54 9.76
N GLY A 109 12.33 -21.47 9.73
CA GLY A 109 10.91 -21.17 9.90
C GLY A 109 10.03 -22.38 9.58
N TRP A 110 8.71 -22.18 9.55
CA TRP A 110 7.73 -23.22 9.26
C TRP A 110 7.23 -23.08 7.83
N GLU A 111 7.06 -24.19 7.12
CA GLU A 111 6.43 -24.20 5.79
C GLU A 111 4.95 -23.82 5.92
N GLY A 112 4.66 -22.53 5.95
CA GLY A 112 3.31 -22.00 6.11
C GLY A 112 3.19 -20.64 6.79
N PHE A 113 4.26 -20.08 7.37
CA PHE A 113 4.31 -18.71 7.92
C PHE A 113 5.70 -18.10 7.82
#